data_AF-A0A9W6IYQ4-F1
#
_entry.id   AF-A0A9W6IYQ4-F1
#
_cell.length_a   1.000
_cell.length_b   1.000
_cell.length_c   1.000
_cell.angle_alpha   90.00
_cell.angle_beta   90.00
_cell.angle_gamma   90.00
#
_symmetry.space_group_name_H-M   'P 1'
#
loop_
_entity.id
_entity.type
_entity.pdbx_description
1 polymer ?
#
loop_
_entity_poly.entity_id
_entity_poly.type
_entity_poly.pdbx_seq_one_letter_code
_entity_poly.pdbx_strand_id
1 'polypeptide(L)'
;MTNYAARGDQLIKAFPERIAAPPALLLAFADWLAARPWGSVGSFDLSPGWSDHMIFGGERFFRQFAFVVRLPDGSRAGYWLRDDRPLEQAPIVLLGSEGEAETWAPDLPSFLVRLATADFDDSGPASDLMPGSYDAGPNLRGELAGWLGARLGASGADRLKRPRPGEPDAFRDWYLTGAREPETDLAHDPDTQAITKLLERYRPPASAQPWEVTTLSVGWAGDQVEIVNASAGHGPVPEKDALLPHLAALRRRAAERTPGVGLWHHAWITLANEDPARLDASYLFEPKFFLGQPPAEAFRADQRSAPRAARRIPDWLATLLA
;
A
#
# COMPACT_ATOMS: atom_id res chain seq x y z
N MET A 1 19.06 19.08 9.44
CA MET A 1 18.11 18.02 9.79
C MET A 1 16.91 18.18 8.89
N THR A 2 16.45 17.12 8.24
CA THR A 2 15.23 17.14 7.43
C THR A 2 14.03 17.07 8.36
N ASN A 3 12.98 17.86 8.12
CA ASN A 3 11.72 17.73 8.84
C ASN A 3 10.92 16.55 8.26
N TYR A 4 9.88 16.12 8.98
CA TYR A 4 8.94 15.14 8.46
C TYR A 4 8.31 15.59 7.13
N ALA A 5 8.20 14.66 6.18
CA ALA A 5 7.42 14.87 4.97
C ALA A 5 5.95 14.57 5.27
N ALA A 6 5.23 15.57 5.80
CA ALA A 6 3.81 15.46 6.08
C ALA A 6 2.99 16.03 4.91
N ARG A 7 2.57 15.16 3.98
CA ARG A 7 1.77 15.55 2.79
C ARG A 7 0.30 15.78 3.18
N GLY A 8 0.04 16.69 4.12
CA GLY A 8 -1.27 16.94 4.73
C GLY A 8 -2.37 17.23 3.70
N ASP A 9 -2.06 18.03 2.69
CA ASP A 9 -2.90 18.36 1.55
C ASP A 9 -3.27 17.15 0.68
N GLN A 10 -2.47 16.08 0.74
CA GLN A 10 -2.68 14.86 -0.02
C GLN A 10 -3.23 13.69 0.78
N LEU A 11 -3.35 13.81 2.11
CA LEU A 11 -3.84 12.71 2.95
C LEU A 11 -5.23 12.24 2.52
N ILE A 12 -6.07 13.12 1.97
CA ILE A 12 -7.38 12.76 1.42
C ILE A 12 -7.30 11.68 0.32
N LYS A 13 -6.18 11.56 -0.40
CA LYS A 13 -5.96 10.52 -1.42
C LYS A 13 -5.91 9.10 -0.83
N ALA A 14 -5.62 8.96 0.46
CA ALA A 14 -5.68 7.67 1.15
C ALA A 14 -7.11 7.23 1.44
N PHE A 15 -8.06 8.17 1.52
CA PHE A 15 -9.41 7.88 1.97
C PHE A 15 -10.36 7.58 0.80
N PRO A 16 -11.25 6.58 0.93
CA PRO A 16 -12.28 6.32 -0.07
C PRO A 16 -13.25 7.50 -0.19
N GLU A 17 -13.89 7.63 -1.36
CA GLU A 17 -14.74 8.78 -1.72
C GLU A 17 -15.88 9.07 -0.72
N ARG A 18 -16.39 8.04 -0.04
CA ARG A 18 -17.42 8.19 1.01
C ARG A 18 -16.97 9.04 2.20
N ILE A 19 -15.66 9.21 2.40
CA ILE A 19 -15.09 10.07 3.44
C ILE A 19 -14.78 11.43 2.82
N ALA A 20 -15.52 12.46 3.22
CA ALA A 20 -15.40 13.79 2.62
C ALA A 20 -14.07 14.49 2.93
N ALA A 21 -13.54 14.29 4.14
CA ALA A 21 -12.31 14.92 4.63
C ALA A 21 -11.54 13.98 5.58
N PRO A 22 -10.20 14.07 5.66
CA PRO A 22 -9.45 13.39 6.71
C PRO A 22 -9.84 13.91 8.10
N PRO A 23 -9.68 13.13 9.18
CA PRO A 23 -10.01 13.60 10.52
C PRO A 23 -9.25 14.87 10.89
N ALA A 24 -9.93 15.83 11.52
CA ALA A 24 -9.32 17.12 11.89
C ALA A 24 -8.07 16.94 12.79
N LEU A 25 -8.08 15.94 13.67
CA LEU A 25 -6.93 15.60 14.51
C LEU A 25 -5.73 15.09 13.68
N LEU A 26 -5.98 14.33 12.61
CA LEU A 26 -4.91 13.86 11.70
C LEU A 26 -4.28 15.04 10.96
N LEU A 27 -5.09 15.96 10.45
CA LEU A 27 -4.60 17.17 9.77
C LEU A 27 -3.80 18.06 10.72
N ALA A 28 -4.33 18.31 11.92
CA ALA A 28 -3.64 19.08 12.94
C ALA A 28 -2.31 18.42 13.37
N PHE A 29 -2.29 17.08 13.43
CA PHE A 29 -1.07 16.33 13.71
C PHE A 29 -0.06 16.45 12.56
N ALA A 30 -0.50 16.38 11.31
CA ALA A 30 0.36 16.58 10.14
C ALA A 30 1.00 17.98 10.15
N ASP A 31 0.22 19.03 10.43
CA ASP A 31 0.71 20.41 10.55
C ASP A 31 1.71 20.56 11.69
N TRP A 32 1.44 19.92 12.83
CA TRP A 32 2.38 19.87 13.94
C TRP A 32 3.68 19.19 13.50
N LEU A 33 3.60 17.99 12.95
CA LEU A 33 4.74 17.16 12.58
C LEU A 33 5.66 17.81 11.53
N ALA A 34 5.10 18.52 10.54
CA ALA A 34 5.84 19.19 9.46
C ALA A 34 6.88 20.22 9.95
N ALA A 35 6.66 20.80 11.13
CA ALA A 35 7.56 21.77 11.75
C ALA A 35 8.62 21.14 12.67
N ARG A 36 8.67 19.80 12.79
CA ARG A 36 9.58 19.09 13.69
C ARG A 36 10.66 18.31 12.91
N PRO A 37 11.86 18.13 13.49
CA PRO A 37 12.90 17.29 12.89
C PRO A 37 12.40 15.85 12.74
N TRP A 38 12.70 15.23 11.60
CA TRP A 38 12.41 13.81 11.38
C TRP A 38 13.10 12.94 12.44
N GLY A 39 12.44 11.87 12.88
CA GLY A 39 12.89 11.00 13.96
C GLY A 39 12.54 11.48 15.38
N SER A 40 12.15 12.76 15.57
CA SER A 40 11.92 13.33 16.91
C SER A 40 10.79 12.67 17.72
N VAL A 41 9.86 11.98 17.05
CA VAL A 41 8.79 11.17 17.66
C VAL A 41 8.69 9.78 17.02
N GLY A 42 9.77 9.29 16.40
CA GLY A 42 9.82 8.03 15.64
C GLY A 42 10.15 8.26 14.16
N SER A 43 10.61 7.21 13.51
CA SER A 43 11.06 7.20 12.11
C SER A 43 9.92 6.80 11.18
N PHE A 44 9.20 7.78 10.63
CA PHE A 44 8.09 7.55 9.70
C PHE A 44 7.78 8.81 8.88
N ASP A 45 6.94 8.71 7.85
CA ASP A 45 6.36 9.84 7.14
C ASP A 45 4.83 9.74 7.09
N LEU A 46 4.15 10.90 7.02
CA LEU A 46 2.72 10.94 6.74
C LEU A 46 2.50 11.07 5.22
N SER A 47 2.11 9.96 4.61
CA SER A 47 1.99 9.82 3.16
C SER A 47 0.84 8.89 2.80
N PRO A 48 0.01 9.24 1.79
CA PRO A 48 -1.05 8.36 1.34
C PRO A 48 -0.47 7.01 0.87
N GLY A 49 -1.09 5.93 1.29
CA GLY A 49 -0.82 4.57 0.85
C GLY A 49 -2.08 3.89 0.37
N TRP A 50 -1.95 3.03 -0.64
CA TRP A 50 -3.06 2.22 -1.16
C TRP A 50 -2.84 0.75 -0.87
N SER A 51 -3.93 0.01 -0.69
CA SER A 51 -3.89 -1.40 -0.30
C SER A 51 -3.31 -2.32 -1.35
N ASP A 52 -3.37 -1.99 -2.64
CA ASP A 52 -2.81 -2.78 -3.74
C ASP A 52 -1.29 -2.93 -3.68
N HIS A 53 -0.59 -2.05 -2.95
CA HIS A 53 0.84 -2.20 -2.74
C HIS A 53 1.19 -3.18 -1.61
N MET A 54 0.29 -3.36 -0.63
CA MET A 54 0.57 -4.09 0.60
C MET A 54 -0.14 -5.45 0.67
N ILE A 55 -1.19 -5.62 -0.13
CA ILE A 55 -2.04 -6.80 -0.14
C ILE A 55 -2.17 -7.26 -1.57
N PHE A 56 -1.95 -8.55 -1.81
CA PHE A 56 -2.16 -9.13 -3.12
C PHE A 56 -3.63 -9.00 -3.55
N GLY A 57 -3.88 -8.49 -4.77
CA GLY A 57 -5.24 -8.14 -5.19
C GLY A 57 -5.89 -7.04 -4.33
N GLY A 58 -5.06 -6.27 -3.62
CA GLY A 58 -5.47 -5.27 -2.64
C GLY A 58 -6.27 -4.12 -3.23
N GLU A 59 -6.29 -3.98 -4.56
CA GLU A 59 -7.14 -2.98 -5.22
C GLU A 59 -8.61 -3.15 -4.89
N ARG A 60 -9.05 -4.40 -4.62
CA ARG A 60 -10.40 -4.74 -4.18
C ARG A 60 -10.75 -4.17 -2.81
N PHE A 61 -9.74 -3.98 -1.96
CA PHE A 61 -9.90 -3.53 -0.59
C PHE A 61 -9.67 -2.04 -0.40
N PHE A 62 -9.50 -1.26 -1.48
CA PHE A 62 -9.26 0.18 -1.38
C PHE A 62 -10.29 0.92 -0.53
N ARG A 63 -11.56 0.46 -0.56
CA ARG A 63 -12.64 1.04 0.25
C ARG A 63 -12.58 0.67 1.73
N GLN A 64 -11.70 -0.25 2.13
CA GLN A 64 -11.58 -0.75 3.49
C GLN A 64 -10.36 -0.18 4.22
N PHE A 65 -9.56 0.67 3.57
CA PHE A 65 -8.34 1.22 4.16
C PHE A 65 -8.20 2.72 3.91
N ALA A 66 -7.50 3.38 4.82
CA ALA A 66 -6.84 4.65 4.58
C ALA A 66 -5.46 4.62 5.25
N PHE A 67 -4.44 4.15 4.51
CA PHE A 67 -3.06 4.15 4.98
C PHE A 67 -2.47 5.55 4.87
N VAL A 68 -1.96 6.06 5.99
CA VAL A 68 -1.49 7.44 6.11
C VAL A 68 -0.11 7.54 6.74
N VAL A 69 0.39 6.47 7.35
CA VAL A 69 1.75 6.35 7.91
C VAL A 69 2.56 5.41 7.00
N ARG A 70 3.78 5.82 6.69
CA ARG A 70 4.79 5.00 6.01
C ARG A 70 6.02 4.88 6.89
N LEU A 71 6.46 3.66 7.13
CA LEU A 71 7.72 3.37 7.82
C LEU A 71 8.89 3.22 6.83
N PRO A 72 10.15 3.38 7.27
CA PRO A 72 11.35 3.23 6.46
C PRO A 72 11.48 1.89 5.73
N ASP A 73 11.08 0.79 6.38
CA ASP A 73 11.07 -0.57 5.82
C ASP A 73 10.03 -0.78 4.71
N GLY A 74 9.13 0.19 4.49
CA GLY A 74 8.04 0.12 3.52
C GLY A 74 6.68 -0.24 4.12
N SER A 75 6.65 -0.64 5.41
CA SER A 75 5.44 -0.93 6.15
C SER A 75 4.50 0.28 6.17
N ARG A 76 3.19 -0.01 6.26
CA ARG A 76 2.12 0.98 6.18
C ARG A 76 1.17 0.84 7.34
N ALA A 77 0.78 1.97 7.91
CA ALA A 77 -0.26 2.01 8.93
C ALA A 77 -1.32 3.07 8.67
N GLY A 78 -2.51 2.85 9.21
CA GLY A 78 -3.64 3.76 9.05
C GLY A 78 -4.96 3.09 9.38
N TYR A 79 -6.05 3.67 8.91
CA TYR A 79 -7.39 3.23 9.29
C TYR A 79 -7.76 1.93 8.59
N TRP A 80 -8.29 0.98 9.35
CA TRP A 80 -9.07 -0.12 8.81
C TRP A 80 -10.56 0.23 8.85
N LEU A 81 -11.08 0.65 7.69
CA LEU A 81 -12.42 1.19 7.46
C LEU A 81 -13.44 0.09 7.14
N ARG A 82 -13.25 -1.13 7.69
CA ARG A 82 -14.18 -2.23 7.45
C ARG A 82 -15.47 -2.00 8.24
N ASP A 83 -16.59 -2.34 7.61
CA ASP A 83 -17.96 -2.18 8.10
C ASP A 83 -18.44 -0.72 8.06
N ASP A 84 -19.74 -0.46 8.23
CA ASP A 84 -20.33 0.89 8.27
C ASP A 84 -19.99 1.65 9.56
N ARG A 85 -18.84 1.33 10.17
CA ARG A 85 -18.34 1.97 11.38
C ARG A 85 -18.00 3.44 11.08
N PRO A 86 -18.36 4.37 11.98
CA PRO A 86 -17.89 5.74 11.90
C PRO A 86 -16.36 5.79 11.87
N LEU A 87 -15.81 6.72 11.10
CA LEU A 87 -14.36 6.89 10.93
C LEU A 87 -13.64 7.11 12.28
N GLU A 88 -14.31 7.76 13.23
CA GLU A 88 -13.82 8.04 14.57
C GLU A 88 -13.63 6.79 15.42
N GLN A 89 -14.26 5.68 15.04
CA GLN A 89 -14.20 4.38 15.71
C GLN A 89 -13.41 3.34 14.90
N ALA A 90 -12.83 3.74 13.76
CA ALA A 90 -12.02 2.85 12.95
C ALA A 90 -10.64 2.67 13.59
N PRO A 91 -10.19 1.41 13.78
CA PRO A 91 -8.89 1.15 14.39
C PRO A 91 -7.75 1.56 13.46
N ILE A 92 -6.62 1.90 14.07
CA ILE A 92 -5.34 2.07 13.37
C ILE A 92 -4.65 0.72 13.35
N VAL A 93 -4.33 0.25 12.15
CA VAL A 93 -3.71 -1.06 11.89
C VAL A 93 -2.39 -0.87 11.15
N LEU A 94 -1.50 -1.85 11.27
CA LEU A 94 -0.23 -2.00 10.56
C LEU A 94 -0.33 -3.14 9.55
N LEU A 95 0.17 -2.91 8.34
CA LEU A 95 0.66 -3.94 7.44
C LEU A 95 2.19 -3.82 7.34
N GLY A 96 2.89 -4.85 7.78
CA GLY A 96 4.34 -4.93 7.74
C GLY A 96 4.86 -5.38 6.36
N SER A 97 6.09 -4.99 6.03
CA SER A 97 6.74 -5.35 4.76
C SER A 97 7.01 -6.86 4.63
N GLU A 98 7.12 -7.58 5.75
CA GLU A 98 7.35 -9.04 5.79
C GLU A 98 6.04 -9.82 6.01
N GLY A 99 4.90 -9.15 5.84
CA GLY A 99 3.57 -9.77 5.96
C GLY A 99 2.97 -9.74 7.37
N GLU A 100 3.53 -8.92 8.28
CA GLU A 100 2.92 -8.66 9.58
C GLU A 100 1.57 -7.94 9.42
N ALA A 101 0.63 -8.27 10.29
CA ALA A 101 -0.66 -7.60 10.35
C ALA A 101 -1.12 -7.52 11.80
N GLU A 102 -1.31 -6.30 12.30
CA GLU A 102 -1.70 -6.05 13.68
C GLU A 102 -2.51 -4.77 13.87
N THR A 103 -3.36 -4.76 14.89
CA THR A 103 -4.05 -3.56 15.36
C THR A 103 -3.16 -2.78 16.32
N TRP A 104 -2.76 -1.57 15.92
CA TRP A 104 -1.98 -0.65 16.75
C TRP A 104 -2.83 0.21 17.69
N ALA A 105 -4.06 0.55 17.34
CA ALA A 105 -4.89 1.30 18.27
C ALA A 105 -6.37 1.15 17.94
N PRO A 106 -7.26 1.28 18.94
CA PRO A 106 -8.70 1.30 18.69
C PRO A 106 -9.16 2.52 17.89
N ASP A 107 -8.41 3.63 17.93
CA ASP A 107 -8.70 4.87 17.20
C ASP A 107 -7.43 5.74 17.04
N LEU A 108 -7.54 6.83 16.25
CA LEU A 108 -6.43 7.78 16.03
C LEU A 108 -5.94 8.44 17.32
N PRO A 109 -6.79 9.01 18.20
CA PRO A 109 -6.34 9.54 19.49
C PRO A 109 -5.47 8.56 20.29
N SER A 110 -5.91 7.30 20.43
CA SER A 110 -5.15 6.27 21.13
C SER A 110 -3.82 5.96 20.45
N PHE A 111 -3.77 5.91 19.12
CA PHE A 111 -2.51 5.75 18.38
C PHE A 111 -1.52 6.89 18.68
N LEU A 112 -1.98 8.14 18.62
CA LEU A 112 -1.11 9.30 18.87
C LEU A 112 -0.63 9.36 20.33
N VAL A 113 -1.45 8.91 21.29
CA VAL A 113 -1.02 8.78 22.68
C VAL A 113 0.06 7.70 22.81
N ARG A 114 -0.12 6.52 22.18
CA ARG A 114 0.92 5.47 22.15
C ARG A 114 2.24 6.00 21.56
N LEU A 115 2.16 6.80 20.50
CA LEU A 115 3.32 7.48 19.93
C LEU A 115 3.93 8.45 20.95
N ALA A 116 3.15 9.29 21.62
CA ALA A 116 3.67 10.20 22.63
C ALA A 116 4.32 9.50 23.84
N THR A 117 3.94 8.25 24.15
CA THR A 117 4.48 7.49 25.27
C THR A 117 5.51 6.42 24.88
N ALA A 118 5.82 6.29 23.58
CA ALA A 118 6.63 5.19 23.06
C ALA A 118 6.13 3.81 23.54
N ASP A 119 4.80 3.61 23.51
CA ASP A 119 4.18 2.34 23.90
C ASP A 119 4.04 1.43 22.66
N PHE A 120 5.18 0.98 22.12
CA PHE A 120 5.26 0.03 21.02
C PHE A 120 6.29 -1.06 21.35
N ASP A 121 6.18 -2.20 20.67
CA ASP A 121 7.18 -3.25 20.81
C ASP A 121 8.51 -2.77 20.21
N ASP A 122 9.62 -3.10 20.85
CA ASP A 122 10.98 -2.71 20.44
C ASP A 122 11.57 -3.62 19.35
N SER A 123 10.71 -4.45 18.73
CA SER A 123 11.06 -5.39 17.67
C SER A 123 10.08 -5.30 16.50
N GLY A 124 10.51 -5.76 15.33
CA GLY A 124 9.72 -5.69 14.10
C GLY A 124 9.49 -4.25 13.62
N PRO A 125 8.49 -4.01 12.75
CA PRO A 125 8.23 -2.69 12.18
C PRO A 125 7.88 -1.62 13.22
N ALA A 126 7.26 -2.02 14.34
CA ALA A 126 6.90 -1.09 15.41
C ALA A 126 8.12 -0.46 16.10
N SER A 127 9.31 -1.07 15.96
CA SER A 127 10.56 -0.52 16.51
C SER A 127 10.95 0.83 15.88
N ASP A 128 10.54 1.11 14.65
CA ASP A 128 10.73 2.42 14.01
C ASP A 128 9.97 3.55 14.74
N LEU A 129 8.93 3.20 15.51
CA LEU A 129 8.19 4.15 16.34
C LEU A 129 8.79 4.34 17.72
N MET A 130 9.87 3.63 18.06
CA MET A 130 10.57 3.73 19.33
C MET A 130 11.77 4.70 19.21
N PRO A 131 12.25 5.29 20.33
CA PRO A 131 13.50 6.05 20.32
C PRO A 131 14.67 5.16 19.89
N GLY A 132 15.27 5.46 18.73
CA GLY A 132 16.40 4.73 18.17
C GLY A 132 17.74 5.39 18.52
N SER A 133 18.82 4.59 18.56
CA SER A 133 20.19 5.09 18.70
C SER A 133 20.69 5.85 17.47
N TYR A 134 19.98 5.74 16.34
CA TYR A 134 20.23 6.48 15.09
C TYR A 134 19.36 7.73 14.93
N ASP A 135 18.53 8.06 15.93
CA ASP A 135 17.71 9.27 15.92
C ASP A 135 18.62 10.50 16.03
N ALA A 136 18.90 11.12 14.89
CA ALA A 136 19.72 12.33 14.85
C ALA A 136 18.99 13.57 15.43
N GLY A 137 17.69 13.46 15.72
CA GLY A 137 16.83 14.54 16.20
C GLY A 137 16.61 14.53 17.73
N PRO A 138 16.19 15.66 18.32
CA PRO A 138 15.80 15.70 19.72
C PRO A 138 14.54 14.84 19.96
N ASN A 139 14.45 14.16 21.10
CA ASN A 139 13.21 13.48 21.50
C ASN A 139 12.14 14.51 21.90
N LEU A 140 11.10 14.64 21.06
CA LEU A 140 10.00 15.60 21.24
C LEU A 140 8.69 14.93 21.70
N ARG A 141 8.75 13.70 22.20
CA ARG A 141 7.54 12.99 22.68
C ARG A 141 6.84 13.68 23.85
N GLY A 142 7.61 14.34 24.73
CA GLY A 142 7.04 15.19 25.78
C GLY A 142 6.26 16.39 25.24
N GLU A 143 6.74 17.01 24.16
CA GLU A 143 6.02 18.08 23.47
C GLU A 143 4.76 17.54 22.79
N LEU A 144 4.84 16.38 22.15
CA LEU A 144 3.68 15.70 21.56
C LEU A 144 2.61 15.39 22.62
N ALA A 145 3.01 14.87 23.79
CA ALA A 145 2.10 14.60 24.89
C ALA A 145 1.39 15.88 25.38
N GLY A 146 2.12 16.99 25.52
CA GLY A 146 1.54 18.29 25.87
C GLY A 146 0.58 18.82 24.79
N TRP A 147 0.97 18.70 23.52
CA TRP A 147 0.16 19.09 22.37
C TRP A 147 -1.16 18.30 22.26
N LEU A 148 -1.11 17.00 22.56
CA LEU A 148 -2.27 16.11 22.64
C LEU A 148 -3.16 16.46 23.84
N GLY A 149 -2.58 16.66 25.02
CA GLY A 149 -3.32 17.02 26.24
C GLY A 149 -4.15 18.30 26.07
N ALA A 150 -3.59 19.31 25.41
CA ALA A 150 -4.31 20.55 25.10
C ALA A 150 -5.51 20.36 24.15
N ARG A 151 -5.52 19.30 23.33
CA ARG A 151 -6.58 19.02 22.33
C ARG A 151 -7.61 18.00 22.80
N LEU A 152 -7.18 16.99 23.53
CA LEU A 152 -8.02 15.90 24.01
C LEU A 152 -8.60 16.17 25.41
N GLY A 153 -8.06 17.16 26.13
CA GLY A 153 -8.40 17.45 27.52
C GLY A 153 -8.08 16.29 28.46
N ALA A 154 -8.75 16.24 29.62
CA ALA A 154 -8.57 15.17 30.62
C ALA A 154 -8.86 13.76 30.03
N SER A 155 -9.67 13.67 28.97
CA SER A 155 -9.96 12.40 28.28
C SER A 155 -8.76 11.81 27.54
N GLY A 156 -7.65 12.54 27.36
CA GLY A 156 -6.45 12.06 26.68
C GLY A 156 -5.59 11.10 27.50
N ALA A 157 -5.52 11.30 28.82
CA ALA A 157 -4.66 10.49 29.70
C ALA A 157 -5.20 9.06 29.89
N ASP A 158 -6.53 8.90 29.90
CA ASP A 158 -7.21 7.60 30.08
C ASP A 158 -7.38 6.82 28.76
N ARG A 159 -6.89 7.35 27.63
CA ARG A 159 -7.01 6.75 26.29
C ARG A 159 -5.94 5.73 25.93
N LEU A 160 -4.98 5.48 26.81
CA LEU A 160 -4.09 4.31 26.70
C LEU A 160 -4.91 3.04 26.88
N LYS A 161 -5.48 2.57 25.78
CA LYS A 161 -6.09 1.25 25.66
C LYS A 161 -5.17 0.42 24.79
N ARG A 162 -4.30 -0.35 25.44
CA ARG A 162 -3.54 -1.41 24.78
C ARG A 162 -4.54 -2.50 24.35
N PRO A 163 -4.49 -3.00 23.11
CA PRO A 163 -5.00 -4.35 22.83
C PRO A 163 -4.27 -5.31 23.78
N ARG A 164 -4.98 -6.09 24.60
CA ARG A 164 -4.28 -6.91 25.61
C ARG A 164 -3.57 -8.05 24.89
N PRO A 165 -2.34 -8.41 25.30
CA PRO A 165 -1.69 -9.62 24.78
C PRO A 165 -2.61 -10.84 24.91
N GLY A 166 -2.87 -11.53 23.80
CA GLY A 166 -3.75 -12.70 23.74
C GLY A 166 -5.23 -12.41 23.44
N GLU A 167 -5.64 -11.16 23.29
CA GLU A 167 -6.96 -10.84 22.72
C GLU A 167 -6.98 -11.13 21.21
N PRO A 168 -8.08 -11.69 20.66
CA PRO A 168 -8.24 -11.87 19.23
C PRO A 168 -8.07 -10.55 18.48
N ASP A 169 -7.20 -10.55 17.47
CA ASP A 169 -7.03 -9.41 16.59
C ASP A 169 -7.83 -9.64 15.31
N ALA A 170 -9.02 -9.05 15.25
CA ALA A 170 -9.92 -9.18 14.13
C ALA A 170 -9.31 -8.71 12.80
N PHE A 171 -8.37 -7.75 12.83
CA PHE A 171 -7.67 -7.31 11.63
C PHE A 171 -6.69 -8.37 11.15
N ARG A 172 -5.89 -8.92 12.07
CA ARG A 172 -4.98 -10.03 11.76
C ARG A 172 -5.72 -11.25 11.21
N ASP A 173 -6.83 -11.63 11.85
CA ASP A 173 -7.65 -12.75 11.40
C ASP A 173 -8.20 -12.51 9.99
N TRP A 174 -8.69 -11.30 9.72
CA TRP A 174 -9.13 -10.90 8.39
C TRP A 174 -7.99 -10.92 7.37
N TYR A 175 -6.80 -10.44 7.72
CA TYR A 175 -5.65 -10.43 6.82
C TYR A 175 -5.18 -11.84 6.47
N LEU A 176 -5.13 -12.75 7.45
CA LEU A 176 -4.70 -14.12 7.24
C LEU A 176 -5.71 -15.00 6.48
N THR A 177 -6.97 -14.57 6.42
CA THR A 177 -8.06 -15.34 5.79
C THR A 177 -8.68 -14.58 4.62
N GLY A 178 -9.45 -13.52 4.91
CA GLY A 178 -10.19 -12.74 3.93
C GLY A 178 -9.32 -12.04 2.88
N ALA A 179 -8.11 -11.58 3.25
CA ALA A 179 -7.22 -10.94 2.28
C ALA A 179 -6.58 -11.91 1.27
N ARG A 180 -6.74 -13.24 1.45
CA ARG A 180 -6.26 -14.29 0.52
C ARG A 180 -7.28 -14.67 -0.54
N GLU A 181 -8.54 -14.24 -0.41
CA GLU A 181 -9.58 -14.51 -1.42
C GLU A 181 -9.16 -14.01 -2.83
N PRO A 182 -8.59 -12.80 -3.02
CA PRO A 182 -8.18 -12.34 -4.34
C PRO A 182 -7.08 -13.20 -4.97
N GLU A 183 -6.16 -13.72 -4.16
CA GLU A 183 -5.11 -14.64 -4.57
C GLU A 183 -5.70 -15.96 -5.05
N THR A 184 -6.63 -16.51 -4.25
CA THR A 184 -7.33 -17.75 -4.58
C THR A 184 -8.13 -17.61 -5.87
N ASP A 185 -8.90 -16.54 -6.03
CA ASP A 185 -9.66 -16.28 -7.26
C ASP A 185 -8.76 -16.19 -8.48
N LEU A 186 -7.66 -15.43 -8.37
CA LEU A 186 -6.75 -15.23 -9.48
C LEU A 186 -6.03 -16.52 -9.86
N ALA A 187 -5.71 -17.37 -8.88
CA ALA A 187 -5.10 -18.67 -9.13
C ALA A 187 -6.03 -19.62 -9.91
N HIS A 188 -7.34 -19.49 -9.74
CA HIS A 188 -8.34 -20.27 -10.48
C HIS A 188 -8.78 -19.60 -11.80
N ASP A 189 -8.30 -18.40 -12.10
CA ASP A 189 -8.67 -17.69 -13.32
C ASP A 189 -8.02 -18.36 -14.56
N PRO A 190 -8.80 -18.67 -15.61
CA PRO A 190 -8.29 -19.38 -16.79
C PRO A 190 -7.20 -18.60 -17.55
N ASP A 191 -7.23 -17.26 -17.51
CA ASP A 191 -6.19 -16.44 -18.14
C ASP A 191 -4.88 -16.50 -17.35
N THR A 192 -4.94 -16.59 -16.02
CA THR A 192 -3.76 -16.82 -15.16
C THR A 192 -3.14 -18.18 -15.43
N GLN A 193 -3.96 -19.23 -15.58
CA GLN A 193 -3.49 -20.57 -15.92
C GLN A 193 -2.85 -20.61 -17.32
N ALA A 194 -3.43 -19.91 -18.30
CA ALA A 194 -2.87 -19.81 -19.63
C ALA A 194 -1.51 -19.07 -19.63
N ILE A 195 -1.41 -17.95 -18.89
CA ILE A 195 -0.15 -17.22 -18.69
C ILE A 195 0.91 -18.14 -18.07
N THR A 196 0.55 -18.87 -17.02
CA THR A 196 1.45 -19.82 -16.33
C THR A 196 2.03 -20.83 -17.31
N LYS A 197 1.16 -21.46 -18.12
CA LYS A 197 1.58 -22.43 -19.13
C LYS A 197 2.49 -21.84 -20.21
N LEU A 198 2.20 -20.62 -20.67
CA LEU A 198 3.03 -19.94 -21.67
C LEU A 198 4.43 -19.61 -21.12
N LEU A 199 4.53 -19.37 -19.81
CA LEU A 199 5.75 -18.94 -19.15
C LEU A 199 6.55 -20.08 -18.49
N GLU A 200 6.13 -21.35 -18.65
CA GLU A 200 6.73 -22.50 -17.97
C GLU A 200 8.25 -22.60 -18.11
N ARG A 201 8.81 -22.19 -19.26
CA ARG A 201 10.27 -22.19 -19.49
C ARG A 201 11.06 -21.26 -18.57
N TYR A 202 10.38 -20.29 -17.94
CA TYR A 202 10.96 -19.35 -17.00
C TYR A 202 10.89 -19.84 -15.56
N ARG A 203 10.27 -21.00 -15.31
CA ARG A 203 10.18 -21.56 -13.97
C ARG A 203 11.58 -21.85 -13.42
N PRO A 204 11.87 -21.44 -12.18
CA PRO A 204 13.07 -21.86 -11.49
C PRO A 204 13.17 -23.40 -11.48
N PRO A 205 14.39 -23.97 -11.39
CA PRO A 205 14.53 -25.41 -11.22
C PRO A 205 13.91 -25.85 -9.89
N ALA A 206 13.44 -27.10 -9.80
CA ALA A 206 12.85 -27.65 -8.58
C ALA A 206 13.79 -27.62 -7.34
N SER A 207 15.11 -27.53 -7.57
CA SER A 207 16.13 -27.37 -6.53
C SER A 207 16.34 -25.93 -6.07
N ALA A 208 15.68 -24.96 -6.69
CA ALA A 208 15.78 -23.55 -6.34
C ALA A 208 15.19 -23.30 -4.94
N GLN A 209 15.80 -22.38 -4.21
CA GLN A 209 15.30 -21.92 -2.92
C GLN A 209 13.98 -21.15 -3.09
N PRO A 210 13.13 -21.06 -2.05
CA PRO A 210 11.81 -20.41 -2.17
C PRO A 210 11.85 -18.94 -2.64
N TRP A 211 12.94 -18.22 -2.37
CA TRP A 211 13.14 -16.83 -2.79
C TRP A 211 13.77 -16.70 -4.19
N GLU A 212 14.23 -17.80 -4.79
CA GLU A 212 14.76 -17.81 -6.15
C GLU A 212 13.62 -17.91 -7.16
N VAL A 213 13.04 -16.76 -7.49
CA VAL A 213 11.91 -16.61 -8.41
C VAL A 213 12.33 -15.92 -9.71
N THR A 214 11.60 -16.20 -10.80
CA THR A 214 11.70 -15.40 -12.02
C THR A 214 10.60 -14.36 -12.03
N THR A 215 10.98 -13.09 -12.22
CA THR A 215 10.03 -11.97 -12.29
C THR A 215 10.06 -11.36 -13.68
N LEU A 216 8.90 -11.31 -14.33
CA LEU A 216 8.69 -10.53 -15.55
C LEU A 216 8.00 -9.21 -15.18
N SER A 217 8.47 -8.11 -15.77
CA SER A 217 7.85 -6.80 -15.64
C SER A 217 6.98 -6.52 -16.85
N VAL A 218 5.75 -6.06 -16.62
CA VAL A 218 4.78 -5.69 -17.65
C VAL A 218 4.51 -4.19 -17.56
N GLY A 219 4.91 -3.43 -18.56
CA GLY A 219 4.54 -2.03 -18.74
C GLY A 219 3.42 -1.91 -19.78
N TRP A 220 2.34 -1.18 -19.46
CA TRP A 220 1.19 -1.06 -20.38
C TRP A 220 0.55 0.34 -20.34
N ALA A 221 0.52 1.01 -21.49
CA ALA A 221 -0.28 2.22 -21.71
C ALA A 221 -0.87 2.23 -23.13
N GLY A 222 -2.20 2.34 -23.25
CA GLY A 222 -2.90 2.26 -24.54
C GLY A 222 -2.55 0.98 -25.31
N ASP A 223 -2.12 1.13 -26.56
CA ASP A 223 -1.66 0.02 -27.42
C ASP A 223 -0.18 -0.34 -27.22
N GLN A 224 0.54 0.41 -26.38
CA GLN A 224 1.95 0.16 -26.11
C GLN A 224 2.09 -0.76 -24.90
N VAL A 225 2.67 -1.93 -25.15
CA VAL A 225 2.92 -2.94 -24.14
C VAL A 225 4.36 -3.42 -24.25
N GLU A 226 5.02 -3.52 -23.10
CA GLU A 226 6.28 -4.24 -22.99
C GLU A 226 6.18 -5.32 -21.91
N ILE A 227 6.85 -6.44 -22.17
CA ILE A 227 7.01 -7.53 -21.23
C ILE A 227 8.48 -7.90 -21.27
N VAL A 228 9.17 -7.71 -20.15
CA VAL A 228 10.61 -7.93 -20.05
C VAL A 228 10.93 -8.87 -18.89
N ASN A 229 12.00 -9.66 -19.03
CA ASN A 229 12.50 -10.49 -17.95
C ASN A 229 13.36 -9.65 -16.99
N ALA A 230 12.76 -9.19 -15.88
CA ALA A 230 13.44 -8.35 -14.91
C ALA A 230 14.55 -9.11 -14.16
N SER A 231 14.39 -10.42 -13.96
CA SER A 231 15.42 -11.29 -13.37
C SER A 231 16.62 -11.55 -14.30
N ALA A 232 16.47 -11.34 -15.61
CA ALA A 232 17.49 -11.63 -16.61
C ALA A 232 17.85 -10.41 -17.48
N GLY A 233 17.97 -9.23 -16.86
CA GLY A 233 18.53 -8.04 -17.51
C GLY A 233 17.57 -7.23 -18.38
N HIS A 234 16.26 -7.44 -18.23
CA HIS A 234 15.19 -6.67 -18.89
C HIS A 234 15.12 -6.84 -20.42
N GLY A 235 15.55 -8.00 -20.94
CA GLY A 235 15.33 -8.36 -22.34
C GLY A 235 13.84 -8.63 -22.65
N PRO A 236 13.37 -8.35 -23.88
CA PRO A 236 12.00 -8.64 -24.30
C PRO A 236 11.69 -10.13 -24.23
N VAL A 237 10.44 -10.46 -23.92
CA VAL A 237 9.93 -11.83 -23.83
C VAL A 237 9.30 -12.26 -25.16
N PRO A 238 9.79 -13.32 -25.83
CA PRO A 238 9.23 -13.85 -27.08
C PRO A 238 7.74 -14.21 -27.03
N GLU A 239 7.22 -14.62 -25.88
CA GLU A 239 5.80 -14.97 -25.67
C GLU A 239 4.87 -13.76 -25.63
N LYS A 240 5.40 -12.53 -25.75
CA LYS A 240 4.62 -11.29 -25.60
C LYS A 240 3.26 -11.37 -26.30
N ASP A 241 3.24 -11.65 -27.60
CA ASP A 241 2.00 -11.64 -28.38
C ASP A 241 0.99 -12.71 -27.92
N ALA A 242 1.47 -13.85 -27.42
CA ALA A 242 0.61 -14.90 -26.85
C ALA A 242 0.09 -14.53 -25.46
N LEU A 243 0.84 -13.75 -24.67
CA LEU A 243 0.44 -13.29 -23.34
C LEU A 243 -0.57 -12.14 -23.38
N LEU A 244 -0.48 -11.27 -24.39
CA LEU A 244 -1.30 -10.07 -24.53
C LEU A 244 -2.82 -10.28 -24.34
N PRO A 245 -3.48 -11.24 -25.02
CA PRO A 245 -4.92 -11.43 -24.84
C PRO A 245 -5.31 -11.77 -23.40
N HIS A 246 -4.53 -12.60 -22.72
CA HIS A 246 -4.75 -13.02 -21.33
C HIS A 246 -4.53 -11.87 -20.35
N LEU A 247 -3.44 -11.12 -20.52
CA LEU A 247 -3.15 -9.95 -19.69
C LEU A 247 -4.17 -8.82 -19.92
N ALA A 248 -4.62 -8.59 -21.16
CA ALA A 248 -5.66 -7.61 -21.45
C ALA A 248 -6.99 -7.98 -20.76
N ALA A 249 -7.34 -9.26 -20.78
CA ALA A 249 -8.54 -9.77 -20.12
C ALA A 249 -8.47 -9.57 -18.59
N LEU A 250 -7.36 -9.92 -17.95
CA LEU A 250 -7.13 -9.69 -16.52
C LEU A 250 -7.13 -8.19 -16.17
N ARG A 251 -6.48 -7.35 -16.99
CA ARG A 251 -6.41 -5.89 -16.83
C ARG A 251 -7.79 -5.25 -16.87
N ARG A 252 -8.65 -5.65 -17.81
CA ARG A 252 -10.04 -5.15 -17.90
C ARG A 252 -10.91 -5.65 -16.75
N ARG A 253 -10.86 -6.96 -16.44
CA ARG A 253 -11.63 -7.53 -15.32
C ARG A 253 -11.31 -6.86 -13.99
N ALA A 254 -10.05 -6.53 -13.74
CA ALA A 254 -9.66 -5.79 -12.54
C ALA A 254 -10.33 -4.40 -12.48
N ALA A 255 -10.33 -3.67 -13.59
CA ALA A 255 -10.96 -2.35 -13.67
C ALA A 255 -12.49 -2.40 -13.53
N GLU A 256 -13.13 -3.40 -14.15
CA GLU A 256 -14.58 -3.62 -14.08
C GLU A 256 -15.03 -4.03 -12.66
N ARG A 257 -14.24 -4.90 -12.01
CA ARG A 257 -14.51 -5.39 -10.65
C ARG A 257 -14.47 -4.30 -9.60
N THR A 258 -13.61 -3.29 -9.76
CA THR A 258 -13.47 -2.21 -8.78
C THR A 258 -13.59 -0.84 -9.46
N PRO A 259 -14.82 -0.32 -9.62
CA PRO A 259 -15.05 0.98 -10.22
C PRO A 259 -14.20 2.09 -9.58
N GLY A 260 -13.52 2.88 -10.42
CA GLY A 260 -12.62 3.94 -10.00
C GLY A 260 -11.16 3.50 -9.72
N VAL A 261 -10.82 2.21 -9.85
CA VAL A 261 -9.41 1.76 -9.83
C VAL A 261 -8.69 2.07 -11.14
N GLY A 262 -9.42 2.07 -12.26
CA GLY A 262 -8.90 2.22 -13.63
C GLY A 262 -8.01 1.05 -14.07
N LEU A 263 -7.31 1.21 -15.19
CA LEU A 263 -6.34 0.20 -15.65
C LEU A 263 -5.01 0.36 -14.90
N TRP A 264 -4.39 -0.75 -14.50
CA TRP A 264 -2.99 -0.73 -14.04
C TRP A 264 -2.05 -0.41 -15.21
N HIS A 265 -0.94 0.26 -14.94
CA HIS A 265 0.08 0.58 -15.96
C HIS A 265 1.37 -0.23 -15.78
N HIS A 266 1.49 -0.88 -14.62
CA HIS A 266 2.60 -1.76 -14.29
C HIS A 266 2.07 -3.00 -13.58
N ALA A 267 2.65 -4.14 -13.90
CA ALA A 267 2.46 -5.36 -13.14
C ALA A 267 3.73 -6.22 -13.16
N TRP A 268 3.88 -7.07 -12.15
CA TRP A 268 4.89 -8.13 -12.13
C TRP A 268 4.21 -9.48 -12.30
N ILE A 269 4.80 -10.34 -13.12
CA ILE A 269 4.47 -11.77 -13.16
C ILE A 269 5.60 -12.51 -12.47
N THR A 270 5.31 -13.11 -11.32
CA THR A 270 6.29 -13.88 -10.54
C THR A 270 6.05 -15.36 -10.76
N LEU A 271 7.09 -16.06 -11.20
CA LEU A 271 7.15 -17.52 -11.33
C LEU A 271 8.03 -18.09 -10.23
N ALA A 272 7.41 -18.87 -9.35
CA ALA A 272 8.08 -19.69 -8.35
C ALA A 272 7.96 -21.18 -8.72
N ASN A 273 8.43 -22.06 -7.83
CA ASN A 273 8.19 -23.51 -7.96
C ASN A 273 6.74 -23.91 -7.66
N GLU A 274 5.88 -22.94 -7.34
CA GLU A 274 4.47 -23.11 -7.07
C GLU A 274 3.63 -22.72 -8.29
N ASP A 275 2.47 -23.36 -8.44
CA ASP A 275 1.47 -23.01 -9.44
C ASP A 275 0.27 -22.32 -8.81
N PRO A 276 -0.35 -21.35 -9.50
CA PRO A 276 0.05 -20.77 -10.79
C PRO A 276 1.02 -19.58 -10.64
N ALA A 277 1.46 -19.00 -11.78
CA ALA A 277 2.20 -17.75 -11.78
C ALA A 277 1.38 -16.61 -11.15
N ARG A 278 2.04 -15.77 -10.36
CA ARG A 278 1.40 -14.68 -9.61
C ARG A 278 1.47 -13.37 -10.40
N LEU A 279 0.33 -12.74 -10.67
CA LEU A 279 0.27 -11.40 -11.28
C LEU A 279 -0.01 -10.33 -10.20
N ASP A 280 0.96 -9.47 -9.95
CA ASP A 280 0.89 -8.39 -8.98
C ASP A 280 0.83 -7.03 -9.69
N ALA A 281 -0.33 -6.38 -9.66
CA ALA A 281 -0.57 -5.13 -10.38
C ALA A 281 -0.36 -3.90 -9.47
N SER A 282 0.47 -2.96 -9.92
CA SER A 282 0.69 -1.70 -9.19
C SER A 282 -0.14 -0.57 -9.79
N TYR A 283 -0.91 0.12 -8.94
CA TYR A 283 -1.63 1.32 -9.34
C TYR A 283 -0.96 2.61 -8.85
N LEU A 284 -0.08 2.51 -7.84
CA LEU A 284 0.52 3.66 -7.18
C LEU A 284 1.78 4.18 -7.90
N PHE A 285 2.70 3.29 -8.27
CA PHE A 285 4.01 3.69 -8.77
C PHE A 285 4.01 3.95 -10.28
N GLU A 286 4.91 4.83 -10.70
CA GLU A 286 5.12 5.13 -12.11
C GLU A 286 5.69 3.88 -12.81
N PRO A 287 5.07 3.42 -13.90
CA PRO A 287 5.56 2.26 -14.64
C PRO A 287 6.95 2.55 -15.22
N LYS A 288 7.85 1.58 -15.12
CA LYS A 288 9.12 1.63 -15.85
C LYS A 288 8.94 0.97 -17.21
N PHE A 289 9.23 1.73 -18.26
CA PHE A 289 9.35 1.21 -19.62
C PHE A 289 10.83 1.14 -20.02
N PHE A 290 11.33 -0.06 -20.29
CA PHE A 290 12.72 -0.33 -20.64
C PHE A 290 12.98 -0.25 -22.14
N LEU A 291 11.97 -0.49 -22.97
CA LEU A 291 12.11 -0.60 -24.43
C LEU A 291 11.58 0.63 -25.19
N GLY A 292 10.90 1.54 -24.49
CA GLY A 292 10.42 2.80 -25.06
C GLY A 292 9.31 3.41 -24.21
N GLN A 293 9.43 4.72 -23.93
CA GLN A 293 8.46 5.43 -23.11
C GLN A 293 7.18 5.74 -23.91
N PRO A 294 5.99 5.40 -23.39
CA PRO A 294 4.75 5.76 -24.06
C PRO A 294 4.47 7.25 -24.04
N PRO A 295 3.82 7.78 -25.09
CA PRO A 295 3.37 9.15 -25.07
C PRO A 295 2.27 9.33 -24.02
N ALA A 296 2.15 10.54 -23.45
CA ALA A 296 1.09 10.88 -22.50
C ALA A 296 -0.32 10.55 -23.01
N GLU A 297 -0.54 10.63 -24.33
CA GLU A 297 -1.83 10.29 -24.94
C GLU A 297 -2.24 8.82 -24.74
N ALA A 298 -1.28 7.90 -24.61
CA ALA A 298 -1.58 6.50 -24.32
C ALA A 298 -2.19 6.34 -22.91
N PHE A 299 -1.65 7.07 -21.93
CA PHE A 299 -2.20 7.10 -20.56
C PHE A 299 -3.55 7.81 -20.52
N ARG A 300 -3.74 8.90 -21.30
CA ARG A 300 -5.04 9.58 -21.42
C ARG A 300 -6.10 8.66 -22.05
N ALA A 301 -5.74 7.84 -23.04
CA ALA A 301 -6.65 6.87 -23.63
C ALA A 301 -7.12 5.82 -22.61
N ASP A 302 -6.19 5.30 -21.81
CA ASP A 302 -6.53 4.38 -20.72
C ASP A 302 -7.43 5.04 -19.67
N GLN A 303 -7.12 6.26 -19.25
CA GLN A 303 -7.95 7.03 -18.31
C GLN A 303 -9.36 7.34 -18.87
N ARG A 304 -9.51 7.51 -20.18
CA ARG A 304 -10.84 7.67 -20.81
C ARG A 304 -11.63 6.36 -20.85
N SER A 305 -10.96 5.23 -21.08
CA SER A 305 -11.63 3.93 -21.23
C SER A 305 -12.03 3.30 -19.89
N ALA A 306 -11.16 3.40 -18.88
CA ALA A 306 -11.49 3.03 -17.50
C ALA A 306 -10.98 4.10 -16.53
N PRO A 307 -11.82 5.11 -16.22
CA PRO A 307 -11.42 6.22 -15.38
C PRO A 307 -11.03 5.81 -13.96
N ARG A 308 -9.87 6.29 -13.51
CA ARG A 308 -9.52 6.31 -12.09
C ARG A 308 -10.33 7.39 -11.36
N ALA A 309 -10.77 7.07 -10.15
CA ALA A 309 -11.26 8.05 -9.20
C ALA A 309 -10.18 9.11 -8.96
N ALA A 310 -10.56 10.39 -8.82
CA ALA A 310 -9.61 11.49 -8.68
C ALA A 310 -8.61 11.27 -7.53
N ARG A 311 -9.06 10.64 -6.43
CA ARG A 311 -8.23 10.30 -5.27
C ARG A 311 -7.25 9.15 -5.51
N ARG A 312 -7.48 8.35 -6.56
CA ARG A 312 -6.64 7.24 -7.03
C ARG A 312 -5.78 7.60 -8.25
N ILE A 313 -5.63 8.88 -8.55
CA ILE A 313 -4.67 9.35 -9.54
C ILE A 313 -3.36 9.67 -8.79
N PRO A 314 -2.30 8.87 -8.99
CA PRO A 314 -0.99 9.17 -8.41
C PRO A 314 -0.40 10.42 -9.08
N ASP A 315 0.53 11.10 -8.41
CA ASP A 315 1.03 12.40 -8.87
C ASP A 315 1.69 12.35 -10.26
N TRP A 316 2.40 11.26 -10.56
CA TRP A 316 3.01 11.05 -11.88
C TRP A 316 1.94 11.00 -12.99
N LEU A 317 0.82 10.30 -12.74
CA LEU A 317 -0.26 10.21 -13.72
C LEU A 317 -1.01 11.53 -13.82
N ALA A 318 -1.25 12.22 -12.69
CA ALA A 318 -1.86 13.54 -12.71
C ALA A 318 -1.08 14.53 -13.59
N THR A 319 0.25 14.46 -13.54
CA THR A 319 1.15 15.27 -14.37
C THR A 319 1.02 14.95 -15.86
N LEU A 320 0.87 13.67 -16.22
CA LEU A 320 0.67 13.24 -17.62
C LEU A 320 -0.73 13.58 -18.16
N LEU A 321 -1.74 13.64 -17.27
CA LEU A 321 -3.12 13.92 -17.63
C LEU A 321 -3.41 15.42 -17.79
N ALA A 322 -2.61 16.29 -17.17
CA ALA A 322 -2.64 17.73 -17.38
C ALA A 322 -2.27 18.13 -18.83
#